data_AF-A0A7S1MDL6-F1
#
_entry.id   AF-A0A7S1MDL6-F1
#
_cell.length_a   1.000
_cell.length_b   1.000
_cell.length_c   1.000
_cell.angle_alpha   90.00
_cell.angle_beta   90.00
_cell.angle_gamma   90.00
#
_symmetry.space_group_name_H-M   'P 1'
#
loop_
_entity.id
_entity.type
_entity.pdbx_description
1 polymer ?
#
loop_
_entity_poly.entity_id
_entity_poly.type
_entity_poly.pdbx_seq_one_letter_code
_entity_poly.pdbx_strand_id
1 'polypeptide(L)'
;MAPQLYECVAAFGLGGSSVACFGRVGGGIFTKAADVGADLVGKVEKNIPEDDARNPGVIADCIGDNVGDIAGMGSDLFGSFGEASCAALVVAAQSPELSASFTAMMYPLLITAAGVIVCMGTSMLAAVNCGVKKAEDVEPTLKRQLLVSTVVATFVLMAVTDFCLPEHFKVGATETTKWRALVCVLAGLWSGLFIG
;
A
#
# COMPACT_ATOMS: atom_id res chain seq x y z
N MET A 1 19.60 14.96 -18.98
CA MET A 1 19.36 13.52 -19.25
C MET A 1 18.65 12.84 -18.09
N ALA A 2 19.10 13.02 -16.83
CA ALA A 2 18.40 12.46 -15.66
C ALA A 2 16.91 12.86 -15.51
N PRO A 3 16.48 14.13 -15.62
CA PRO A 3 15.07 14.49 -15.39
C PRO A 3 14.10 13.86 -16.39
N GLN A 4 14.46 13.84 -17.67
CA GLN A 4 13.65 13.22 -18.73
C GLN A 4 13.41 11.72 -18.51
N LEU A 5 14.39 11.01 -17.93
CA LEU A 5 14.23 9.59 -17.61
C LEU A 5 13.11 9.38 -16.58
N TYR A 6 13.13 10.15 -15.50
CA TYR A 6 12.15 10.00 -14.41
C TYR A 6 10.78 10.58 -14.76
N GLU A 7 10.72 11.58 -15.63
CA GLU A 7 9.45 12.03 -16.24
C GLU A 7 8.80 10.91 -17.07
N CYS A 8 9.58 10.16 -17.86
CA CYS A 8 9.06 8.97 -18.56
C CYS A 8 8.60 7.89 -17.58
N VAL A 9 9.31 7.70 -16.46
CA VAL A 9 8.92 6.76 -15.40
C VAL A 9 7.61 7.18 -14.72
N ALA A 10 7.23 8.47 -14.72
CA ALA A 10 5.94 8.90 -14.20
C ALA A 10 4.74 8.27 -14.93
N ALA A 11 4.92 7.88 -16.20
CA ALA A 11 3.89 7.14 -16.95
C ALA A 11 3.60 5.75 -16.36
N PHE A 12 4.51 5.17 -15.58
CA PHE A 12 4.28 3.91 -14.86
C PHE A 12 3.15 4.04 -13.83
N GLY A 13 3.20 5.08 -12.99
CA GLY A 13 2.16 5.37 -12.01
C GLY A 13 0.81 5.66 -12.68
N LEU A 14 0.81 6.52 -13.71
CA LEU A 14 -0.37 6.84 -14.50
C LEU A 14 -1.02 5.59 -15.11
N GLY A 15 -0.23 4.70 -15.69
CA GLY A 15 -0.71 3.44 -16.26
C GLY A 15 -1.32 2.51 -15.20
N GLY A 16 -0.63 2.36 -14.05
CA GLY A 16 -1.11 1.57 -12.92
C GLY A 16 -2.47 2.03 -12.42
N SER A 17 -2.62 3.32 -12.12
CA SER A 17 -3.88 3.87 -11.60
C SER A 17 -4.99 3.91 -12.64
N SER A 18 -4.65 4.10 -13.93
CA SER A 18 -5.65 4.02 -15.01
C SER A 18 -6.29 2.63 -15.07
N VAL A 19 -5.47 1.56 -15.01
CA VAL A 19 -5.97 0.18 -14.98
C VAL A 19 -6.70 -0.10 -13.67
N ALA A 20 -6.17 0.38 -12.54
CA ALA A 20 -6.79 0.21 -11.22
C ALA A 20 -8.19 0.84 -11.14
N CYS A 21 -8.39 2.01 -11.77
CA CYS A 21 -9.68 2.67 -11.85
C CYS A 21 -10.75 1.76 -12.49
N PHE A 22 -10.43 1.17 -13.65
CA PHE A 22 -11.35 0.23 -14.31
C PHE A 22 -11.52 -1.06 -13.52
N GLY A 23 -10.45 -1.60 -12.92
CA GLY A 23 -10.51 -2.81 -12.09
C GLY A 23 -11.42 -2.63 -10.87
N ARG A 24 -11.28 -1.50 -10.17
CA ARG A 24 -12.05 -1.20 -8.96
C ARG A 24 -13.51 -0.86 -9.28
N VAL A 25 -13.78 -0.09 -10.32
CA VAL A 25 -15.15 0.22 -10.74
C VAL A 25 -15.85 -1.02 -11.30
N GLY A 26 -15.21 -1.73 -12.22
CA GLY A 26 -15.78 -2.93 -12.84
C GLY A 26 -16.01 -4.06 -11.84
N GLY A 27 -14.99 -4.37 -11.03
CA GLY A 27 -15.09 -5.37 -9.98
C GLY A 27 -16.08 -4.99 -8.88
N GLY A 28 -16.10 -3.71 -8.49
CA GLY A 28 -17.04 -3.17 -7.51
C GLY A 28 -18.51 -3.27 -7.94
N ILE A 29 -18.80 -2.95 -9.21
CA ILE A 29 -20.14 -3.12 -9.79
C ILE A 29 -20.53 -4.60 -9.78
N PHE A 30 -19.60 -5.49 -10.17
CA PHE A 30 -19.87 -6.92 -10.22
C PHE A 30 -20.19 -7.51 -8.84
N THR A 31 -19.31 -7.30 -7.85
CA THR A 31 -19.53 -7.82 -6.48
C THR A 31 -20.80 -7.24 -5.87
N LYS A 32 -20.99 -5.92 -5.90
CA LYS A 32 -22.13 -5.31 -5.20
C LYS A 32 -23.48 -5.57 -5.87
N ALA A 33 -23.51 -5.81 -7.18
CA ALA A 33 -24.75 -6.27 -7.82
C ALA A 33 -25.12 -7.70 -7.41
N ALA A 34 -24.12 -8.58 -7.26
CA ALA A 34 -24.32 -9.97 -6.87
C ALA A 34 -24.69 -10.11 -5.38
N ASP A 35 -23.87 -9.52 -4.50
CA ASP A 35 -24.04 -9.46 -3.03
C ASP A 35 -25.45 -8.98 -2.67
N VAL A 36 -25.80 -7.75 -3.07
CA VAL A 36 -27.11 -7.16 -2.75
C VAL A 36 -28.28 -7.97 -3.32
N GLY A 37 -28.13 -8.53 -4.53
CA GLY A 37 -29.17 -9.34 -5.16
C GLY A 37 -29.38 -10.69 -4.47
N ALA A 38 -28.28 -11.37 -4.13
CA ALA A 38 -28.30 -12.67 -3.46
C ALA A 38 -28.86 -12.53 -2.05
N ASP A 39 -28.42 -11.52 -1.30
CA ASP A 39 -28.81 -11.28 0.08
C ASP A 39 -30.27 -10.87 0.23
N LEU A 40 -30.75 -9.92 -0.58
CA LEU A 40 -32.13 -9.45 -0.48
C LEU A 40 -33.12 -10.59 -0.77
N VAL A 41 -32.94 -11.33 -1.85
CA VAL A 41 -33.87 -12.40 -2.21
C VAL A 41 -33.70 -13.61 -1.27
N GLY A 42 -32.46 -13.97 -0.93
CA GLY A 42 -32.18 -15.11 -0.05
C GLY A 42 -32.64 -14.88 1.38
N LYS A 43 -32.04 -13.88 2.04
CA LYS A 43 -32.25 -13.63 3.48
C LYS A 43 -33.61 -13.00 3.75
N VAL A 44 -34.01 -11.98 2.98
CA VAL A 44 -35.20 -11.16 3.30
C VAL A 44 -36.48 -11.77 2.73
N GLU A 45 -36.50 -12.18 1.46
CA GLU A 45 -37.74 -12.67 0.83
C GLU A 45 -37.99 -14.17 1.08
N LYS A 46 -36.95 -14.99 0.95
CA LYS A 46 -37.06 -16.46 1.00
C LYS A 46 -36.72 -17.05 2.37
N ASN A 47 -36.19 -16.25 3.29
CA ASN A 47 -35.75 -16.68 4.62
C ASN A 47 -34.84 -17.92 4.56
N ILE A 48 -33.97 -17.98 3.54
CA ILE A 48 -32.90 -18.98 3.47
C ILE A 48 -31.61 -18.37 4.03
N PRO A 49 -30.67 -19.20 4.53
CA PRO A 49 -29.39 -18.72 5.01
C PRO A 49 -28.59 -17.94 3.96
N GLU A 50 -27.66 -17.13 4.45
CA GLU A 50 -26.56 -16.55 3.66
C GLU A 50 -25.77 -17.65 2.94
N ASP A 51 -25.30 -17.38 1.73
CA ASP A 51 -24.51 -18.31 0.91
C ASP A 51 -25.16 -19.68 0.66
N ASP A 52 -26.49 -19.76 0.72
CA ASP A 52 -27.19 -21.01 0.50
C ASP A 52 -27.07 -21.48 -0.96
N ALA A 53 -26.66 -22.73 -1.17
CA ALA A 53 -26.45 -23.31 -2.50
C ALA A 53 -27.70 -23.31 -3.41
N ARG A 54 -28.91 -23.11 -2.85
CA ARG A 54 -30.15 -22.97 -3.62
C ARG A 54 -30.30 -21.59 -4.25
N ASN A 55 -29.57 -20.59 -3.76
CA ASN A 55 -29.59 -19.24 -4.28
C ASN A 55 -28.63 -19.12 -5.48
N PRO A 56 -29.12 -18.87 -6.71
CA PRO A 56 -28.27 -18.80 -7.89
C PRO A 56 -27.30 -17.60 -7.87
N GLY A 57 -27.53 -16.60 -7.01
CA GLY A 57 -26.67 -15.42 -6.87
C GLY A 57 -25.35 -15.71 -6.15
N VAL A 58 -25.26 -16.76 -5.33
CA VAL A 58 -24.12 -17.00 -4.44
C VAL A 58 -22.82 -17.26 -5.19
N ILE A 59 -22.87 -17.91 -6.36
CA ILE A 59 -21.67 -18.11 -7.18
C ILE A 59 -21.13 -16.76 -7.67
N ALA A 60 -22.02 -15.86 -8.10
CA ALA A 60 -21.61 -14.53 -8.56
C ALA A 60 -21.08 -13.67 -7.41
N ASP A 61 -21.65 -13.84 -6.21
CA ASP A 61 -21.22 -13.14 -4.99
C ASP A 61 -19.78 -13.52 -4.60
N CYS A 62 -19.51 -14.83 -4.42
CA CYS A 62 -18.18 -15.32 -4.09
C CYS A 62 -17.13 -15.03 -5.18
N ILE A 63 -17.53 -15.01 -6.47
CA ILE A 63 -16.65 -14.56 -7.55
C ILE A 63 -16.39 -13.06 -7.41
N GLY A 64 -17.42 -12.30 -7.07
CA GLY A 64 -17.36 -10.87 -6.85
C GLY A 64 -16.33 -10.48 -5.81
N ASP A 65 -16.26 -11.16 -4.67
CA ASP A 65 -15.26 -10.90 -3.64
C ASP A 65 -13.82 -10.99 -4.18
N ASN A 66 -13.55 -11.97 -5.04
CA ASN A 66 -12.23 -12.12 -5.64
C ASN A 66 -11.96 -11.08 -6.73
N VAL A 67 -12.97 -10.71 -7.51
CA VAL A 67 -12.82 -9.76 -8.63
C VAL A 67 -12.76 -8.30 -8.13
N GLY A 68 -13.63 -7.93 -7.20
CA GLY A 68 -13.70 -6.60 -6.62
C GLY A 68 -12.72 -6.42 -5.48
N ASP A 69 -12.94 -7.16 -4.39
CA ASP A 69 -12.27 -6.91 -3.12
C ASP A 69 -10.81 -7.37 -3.11
N ILE A 70 -10.45 -8.38 -3.91
CA ILE A 70 -9.06 -8.80 -4.08
C ILE A 70 -8.39 -8.14 -5.29
N ALA A 71 -8.85 -8.42 -6.52
CA ALA A 71 -8.16 -7.93 -7.70
C ALA A 71 -8.25 -6.41 -7.86
N GLY A 72 -9.43 -5.83 -7.60
CA GLY A 72 -9.63 -4.38 -7.59
C GLY A 72 -8.76 -3.68 -6.54
N MET A 73 -8.84 -4.12 -5.27
CA MET A 73 -8.03 -3.54 -4.19
C MET A 73 -6.52 -3.71 -4.43
N GLY A 74 -6.09 -4.86 -4.94
CA GLY A 74 -4.68 -5.10 -5.26
C GLY A 74 -4.15 -4.15 -6.33
N SER A 75 -4.92 -3.91 -7.39
CA SER A 75 -4.56 -2.95 -8.43
C SER A 75 -4.51 -1.50 -7.92
N ASP A 76 -5.42 -1.14 -7.01
CA ASP A 76 -5.50 0.19 -6.41
C ASP A 76 -4.30 0.50 -5.50
N LEU A 77 -3.92 -0.46 -4.65
CA LEU A 77 -2.72 -0.34 -3.81
C LEU A 77 -1.44 -0.28 -4.65
N PHE A 78 -1.37 -1.05 -5.74
CA PHE A 78 -0.26 -0.97 -6.68
C PHE A 78 -0.16 0.41 -7.35
N GLY A 79 -1.29 0.98 -7.79
CA GLY A 79 -1.34 2.34 -8.35
C GLY A 79 -0.84 3.38 -7.36
N SER A 80 -1.37 3.36 -6.13
CA SER A 80 -0.96 4.27 -5.04
C SER A 80 0.55 4.17 -4.75
N PHE A 81 1.07 2.95 -4.69
CA PHE A 81 2.50 2.67 -4.48
C PHE A 81 3.37 3.19 -5.65
N GLY A 82 2.95 2.90 -6.89
CA GLY A 82 3.65 3.30 -8.10
C GLY A 82 3.72 4.83 -8.24
N GLU A 83 2.60 5.51 -8.07
CA GLU A 83 2.52 6.98 -8.16
C GLU A 83 3.36 7.68 -7.09
N ALA A 84 3.27 7.24 -5.83
CA ALA A 84 4.07 7.83 -4.74
C ALA A 84 5.58 7.72 -5.01
N SER A 85 6.02 6.55 -5.51
CA SER A 85 7.42 6.30 -5.88
C SER A 85 7.86 7.16 -7.07
N CYS A 86 7.04 7.20 -8.12
CA CYS A 86 7.29 8.03 -9.31
C CYS A 86 7.35 9.52 -8.97
N ALA A 87 6.43 10.03 -8.16
CA ALA A 87 6.40 11.43 -7.75
C ALA A 87 7.67 11.82 -6.98
N ALA A 88 8.11 10.98 -6.04
CA ALA A 88 9.35 11.20 -5.31
C ALA A 88 10.58 11.20 -6.25
N LEU A 89 10.64 10.28 -7.21
CA LEU A 89 11.71 10.22 -8.21
C LEU A 89 11.75 11.45 -9.10
N VAL A 90 10.61 11.92 -9.62
CA VAL A 90 10.57 13.11 -10.48
C VAL A 90 11.06 14.35 -9.74
N VAL A 91 10.65 14.51 -8.48
CA VAL A 91 11.10 15.63 -7.63
C VAL A 91 12.59 15.50 -7.31
N ALA A 92 13.07 14.30 -6.96
CA ALA A 92 14.49 14.06 -6.69
C ALA A 92 15.38 14.29 -7.91
N ALA A 93 14.88 14.03 -9.13
CA ALA A 93 15.63 14.18 -10.37
C ALA A 93 15.98 15.65 -10.70
N GLN A 94 15.24 16.59 -10.11
CA GLN A 94 15.49 18.03 -10.24
C GLN A 94 16.57 18.53 -9.28
N SER A 95 16.99 17.71 -8.31
CA SER A 95 18.05 18.02 -7.35
C SER A 95 19.42 17.55 -7.90
N PRO A 96 20.37 18.47 -8.15
CA PRO A 96 21.71 18.10 -8.59
C PRO A 96 22.43 17.18 -7.59
N GLU A 97 22.29 17.45 -6.29
CA GLU A 97 22.98 16.71 -5.23
C GLU A 97 22.44 15.28 -5.09
N LEU A 98 21.12 15.09 -5.22
CA LEU A 98 20.53 13.75 -5.21
C LEU A 98 20.82 12.99 -6.51
N SER A 99 20.81 13.68 -7.66
CA SER A 99 21.08 13.06 -8.96
C SER A 99 22.54 12.61 -9.14
N ALA A 100 23.47 13.15 -8.34
CA ALA A 100 24.89 12.80 -8.39
C ALA A 100 25.17 11.40 -7.81
N SER A 101 24.30 10.88 -6.94
CA SER A 101 24.44 9.55 -6.34
C SER A 101 23.23 8.69 -6.66
N PHE A 102 23.47 7.53 -7.28
CA PHE A 102 22.41 6.57 -7.57
C PHE A 102 21.67 6.13 -6.30
N THR A 103 22.39 5.97 -5.19
CA THR A 103 21.81 5.58 -3.90
C THR A 103 20.83 6.63 -3.37
N ALA A 104 21.21 7.92 -3.43
CA ALA A 104 20.35 9.01 -2.99
C ALA A 104 19.11 9.17 -3.89
N MET A 105 19.31 8.98 -5.20
CA MET A 105 18.23 9.01 -6.17
C MET A 105 17.21 7.89 -5.98
N MET A 106 17.67 6.69 -5.64
CA MET A 106 16.83 5.50 -5.40
C MET A 106 16.26 5.42 -3.98
N TYR A 107 16.46 6.45 -3.15
CA TYR A 107 15.94 6.50 -1.78
C TYR A 107 14.45 6.08 -1.62
N PRO A 108 13.48 6.56 -2.43
CA PRO A 108 12.09 6.09 -2.31
C PRO A 108 11.91 4.59 -2.57
N LEU A 109 12.71 3.99 -3.45
CA LEU A 109 12.68 2.55 -3.73
C LEU A 109 13.35 1.75 -2.61
N LEU A 110 14.43 2.30 -2.02
CA LEU A 110 15.13 1.67 -0.90
C LEU A 110 14.28 1.65 0.37
N ILE A 111 13.50 2.71 0.63
CA ILE A 111 12.46 2.72 1.67
C ILE A 111 11.52 1.53 1.50
N THR A 112 11.03 1.34 0.27
CA THR A 112 10.08 0.27 -0.05
C THR A 112 10.72 -1.10 0.11
N ALA A 113 11.92 -1.30 -0.43
CA ALA A 113 12.65 -2.56 -0.33
C ALA A 113 12.92 -2.94 1.13
N ALA A 114 13.32 -1.97 1.96
CA ALA A 114 13.49 -2.17 3.39
C ALA A 114 12.15 -2.48 4.08
N GLY A 115 11.08 -1.79 3.69
CA GLY A 115 9.72 -2.04 4.15
C GLY A 115 9.25 -3.47 3.89
N VAL A 116 9.53 -4.03 2.71
CA VAL A 116 9.20 -5.44 2.39
C VAL A 116 9.88 -6.40 3.37
N ILE A 117 11.16 -6.18 3.69
CA ILE A 117 11.90 -7.01 4.65
C ILE A 117 11.30 -6.90 6.04
N VAL A 118 10.95 -5.68 6.49
CA VAL A 118 10.29 -5.44 7.78
C VAL A 118 8.94 -6.16 7.82
N CYS A 119 8.10 -5.98 6.79
CA CYS A 119 6.78 -6.59 6.70
C CYS A 119 6.88 -8.12 6.72
N MET A 120 7.83 -8.70 5.98
CA MET A 120 8.09 -10.15 5.98
C MET A 120 8.51 -10.65 7.36
N GLY A 121 9.37 -9.92 8.08
CA GLY A 121 9.72 -10.25 9.46
C GLY A 121 8.50 -10.19 10.40
N THR A 122 7.68 -9.14 10.29
CA THR A 122 6.49 -8.98 11.13
C THR A 122 5.38 -9.98 10.82
N SER A 123 5.24 -10.43 9.57
CA SER A 123 4.29 -11.48 9.21
C SER A 123 4.71 -12.83 9.76
N MET A 124 5.99 -13.17 9.70
CA MET A 124 6.54 -14.38 10.32
C MET A 124 6.35 -14.36 11.85
N LEU A 125 6.59 -13.23 12.50
CA LEU A 125 6.38 -13.09 13.95
C LEU A 125 4.91 -13.32 14.36
N ALA A 126 3.96 -12.81 13.57
CA ALA A 126 2.53 -13.07 13.84
C ALA A 126 2.17 -14.54 13.60
N ALA A 127 2.65 -15.14 12.51
CA ALA A 127 2.39 -16.52 12.16
C ALA A 127 2.91 -17.53 13.20
N VAL A 128 4.05 -17.23 13.84
CA VAL A 128 4.70 -18.16 14.79
C VAL A 128 4.32 -17.88 16.25
N ASN A 129 4.23 -16.60 16.67
CA ASN A 129 4.10 -16.25 18.09
C ASN A 129 2.72 -15.72 18.50
N CYS A 130 1.87 -15.31 17.55
CA CYS A 130 0.56 -14.70 17.84
C CYS A 130 -0.58 -15.56 17.29
N GLY A 131 -0.54 -16.86 17.58
CA GLY A 131 -1.60 -17.78 17.17
C GLY A 131 -2.94 -17.36 17.75
N VAL A 132 -3.87 -16.95 16.87
CA VAL A 132 -5.27 -16.69 17.19
C VAL A 132 -5.86 -17.99 17.74
N LYS A 133 -6.30 -17.98 19.00
CA LYS A 133 -6.93 -19.16 19.64
C LYS A 133 -8.44 -19.06 19.61
N LYS A 134 -8.95 -17.84 19.61
CA LYS A 134 -10.38 -17.53 19.56
C LYS A 134 -10.64 -16.43 18.54
N ALA A 135 -11.88 -16.33 18.06
CA ALA A 135 -12.29 -15.29 17.13
C ALA A 135 -12.03 -13.86 17.66
N GLU A 136 -12.15 -13.66 18.98
CA GLU A 136 -11.87 -12.38 19.65
C GLU A 136 -10.39 -11.93 19.54
N ASP A 137 -9.47 -12.86 19.27
CA ASP A 137 -8.03 -12.56 19.16
C ASP A 137 -7.62 -12.06 17.75
N VAL A 138 -8.50 -12.17 16.75
CA VAL A 138 -8.17 -11.84 15.35
C VAL A 138 -7.86 -10.35 15.20
N GLU A 139 -8.78 -9.47 15.62
CA GLU A 139 -8.63 -8.02 15.47
C GLU A 139 -7.43 -7.48 16.28
N PRO A 140 -7.24 -7.83 17.57
CA PRO A 140 -6.05 -7.41 18.32
C PRO A 140 -4.74 -7.86 17.68
N THR A 141 -4.71 -9.05 17.07
CA THR A 141 -3.51 -9.57 16.39
C THR A 141 -3.17 -8.74 15.15
N LEU A 142 -4.15 -8.40 14.33
CA LEU A 142 -3.97 -7.54 13.15
C LEU A 142 -3.52 -6.12 13.55
N LYS A 143 -4.13 -5.52 14.58
CA LYS A 143 -3.70 -4.21 15.12
C LYS A 143 -2.28 -4.25 15.67
N ARG A 144 -1.90 -5.34 16.35
CA ARG A 144 -0.53 -5.52 16.84
C ARG A 144 0.47 -5.61 15.68
N GLN A 145 0.10 -6.23 14.55
CA GLN A 145 0.98 -6.24 13.37
C GLN A 145 1.24 -4.84 12.84
N LEU A 146 0.20 -4.01 12.72
CA LEU A 146 0.33 -2.62 12.28
C LEU A 146 1.24 -1.80 13.21
N LEU A 147 1.10 -1.97 14.53
CA LEU A 147 1.95 -1.30 15.51
C LEU A 147 3.41 -1.77 15.43
N VAL A 148 3.63 -3.09 15.41
CA VAL A 148 4.98 -3.66 15.38
C VAL A 148 5.71 -3.30 14.08
N SER A 149 5.03 -3.37 12.93
CA SER A 149 5.64 -2.99 11.66
C SER A 149 5.98 -1.49 11.63
N THR A 150 5.12 -0.62 12.15
CA THR A 150 5.37 0.83 12.23
C THR A 150 6.59 1.17 13.09
N VAL A 151 6.70 0.54 14.27
CA VAL A 151 7.82 0.77 15.19
C VAL A 151 9.13 0.26 14.58
N VAL A 152 9.14 -0.97 14.06
CA VAL A 152 10.35 -1.56 13.44
C VAL A 152 10.75 -0.78 12.18
N ALA A 153 9.78 -0.40 11.34
CA ALA A 153 10.03 0.42 10.16
C ALA A 153 10.63 1.78 10.54
N THR A 154 10.20 2.41 11.63
CA THR A 154 10.80 3.68 12.09
C THR A 154 12.31 3.54 12.33
N PHE A 155 12.76 2.47 12.99
CA PHE A 155 14.19 2.22 13.21
C PHE A 155 14.95 1.91 11.93
N VAL A 156 14.36 1.09 11.05
CA VAL A 156 14.98 0.75 9.77
C VAL A 156 15.09 1.97 8.86
N LEU A 157 14.07 2.83 8.81
CA LEU A 157 14.07 4.05 8.01
C LEU A 157 15.10 5.06 8.51
N MET A 158 15.33 5.14 9.83
CA MET A 158 16.44 5.94 10.37
C MET A 158 17.79 5.48 9.82
N ALA A 159 18.06 4.17 9.81
CA ALA A 159 19.30 3.61 9.27
C ALA A 159 19.42 3.78 7.75
N VAL A 160 18.33 3.56 7.00
CA VAL A 160 18.30 3.74 5.54
C VAL A 160 18.57 5.20 5.17
N THR A 161 17.95 6.15 5.88
CA THR A 161 18.16 7.59 5.64
C THR A 161 19.60 7.99 5.90
N ASP A 162 20.19 7.53 7.00
CA ASP A 162 21.56 7.87 7.38
C ASP A 162 22.59 7.36 6.37
N PHE A 163 22.38 6.17 5.80
CA PHE A 163 23.25 5.57 4.80
C PHE A 163 23.05 6.12 3.38
N CYS A 164 21.81 6.44 3.01
CA CYS A 164 21.46 6.72 1.61
C CYS A 164 21.47 8.21 1.23
N LEU A 165 21.19 9.12 2.17
CA LEU A 165 21.06 10.54 1.88
C LEU A 165 22.27 11.36 2.37
N PRO A 166 22.72 12.38 1.59
CA PRO A 166 23.73 13.32 2.03
C PRO A 166 23.20 14.22 3.16
N GLU A 167 24.09 14.81 3.96
CA GLU A 167 23.68 15.67 5.08
C GLU A 167 22.87 16.89 4.63
N HIS A 168 23.22 17.47 3.48
CA HIS A 168 22.58 18.62 2.88
C HIS A 168 22.28 18.37 1.40
N PHE A 169 21.07 18.70 0.96
CA PHE A 169 20.67 18.68 -0.44
C PHE A 169 19.55 19.68 -0.72
N LYS A 170 19.40 20.07 -1.98
CA LYS A 170 18.36 21.02 -2.41
C LYS A 170 17.21 20.28 -3.05
N VAL A 171 15.98 20.66 -2.69
CA VAL A 171 14.77 20.24 -3.39
C VAL A 171 14.07 21.49 -3.90
N GLY A 172 14.13 21.73 -5.21
CA GLY A 172 13.70 22.99 -5.81
C GLY A 172 14.47 24.18 -5.23
N ALA A 173 13.76 25.16 -4.66
CA ALA A 173 14.36 26.33 -4.03
C ALA A 173 14.73 26.13 -2.55
N THR A 174 14.41 24.97 -1.94
CA THR A 174 14.54 24.77 -0.50
C THR A 174 15.79 23.95 -0.18
N GLU A 175 16.66 24.48 0.67
CA GLU A 175 17.75 23.71 1.28
C GLU A 175 17.20 22.84 2.41
N THR A 176 17.52 21.55 2.33
CA THR A 176 17.00 20.51 3.22
C THR A 176 18.13 19.61 3.72
N THR A 177 17.84 18.89 4.80
CA THR A 177 18.76 17.93 5.40
C THR A 177 18.13 16.54 5.41
N LYS A 178 18.96 15.49 5.48
CA LYS A 178 18.50 14.09 5.56
C LYS A 178 17.48 13.87 6.69
N TRP A 179 17.66 14.51 7.83
CA TRP A 179 16.75 14.41 8.98
C TRP A 179 15.39 15.04 8.73
N ARG A 180 15.32 16.15 7.99
CA ARG A 180 14.03 16.76 7.62
C ARG A 180 13.26 15.87 6.65
N ALA A 181 13.96 15.24 5.69
CA ALA A 181 13.34 14.27 4.79
C ALA A 181 12.83 13.03 5.53
N LEU A 182 13.58 12.52 6.51
CA LEU A 182 13.12 11.44 7.38
C LEU A 182 11.85 11.84 8.14
N VAL A 183 11.78 13.04 8.71
CA VAL A 183 10.57 13.52 9.41
C VAL A 183 9.36 13.50 8.49
N CYS A 184 9.48 13.87 7.21
CA CYS A 184 8.38 13.78 6.25
C CYS A 184 7.90 12.33 6.06
N VAL A 185 8.83 11.38 5.91
CA VAL A 185 8.51 9.96 5.75
C VAL A 185 7.87 9.38 7.01
N LEU A 186 8.43 9.70 8.19
CA LEU A 186 7.89 9.26 9.48
C LEU A 186 6.52 9.86 9.75
N ALA A 187 6.29 11.14 9.43
CA ALA A 187 4.97 11.74 9.55
C ALA A 187 3.93 10.96 8.73
N GLY A 188 4.27 10.56 7.49
CA GLY A 188 3.44 9.69 6.66
C GLY A 188 3.18 8.33 7.32
N LEU A 189 4.25 7.63 7.74
CA LEU A 189 4.16 6.32 8.37
C LEU A 189 3.27 6.32 9.64
N TRP A 190 3.51 7.26 10.55
CA TRP A 190 2.76 7.37 11.79
C TRP A 190 1.34 7.87 11.56
N SER A 191 1.10 8.73 10.56
CA SER A 191 -0.26 9.09 10.16
C SER A 191 -1.06 7.87 9.70
N GLY A 192 -0.43 6.93 8.97
CA GLY A 192 -1.06 5.66 8.59
C GLY A 192 -1.48 4.81 9.79
N LEU A 193 -0.65 4.77 10.84
CA LEU A 193 -1.00 4.09 12.10
C LEU A 193 -2.16 4.78 12.84
N PHE A 194 -2.29 6.10 12.76
CA PHE A 194 -3.43 6.81 13.40
C PHE A 194 -4.75 6.67 12.63
N ILE A 195 -4.69 6.39 11.32
CA ILE A 195 -5.87 6.14 10.50
C ILE A 195 -6.43 4.73 10.75
N GLY A 196 -5.57 3.74 10.97
CA GLY A 196 -5.93 2.33 11.21
C GLY A 196 -6.26 2.01 12.66
#